data_AF-A0A532EPN5-F1
#
_entry.id   AF-A0A532EPN5-F1
#
_cell.length_a   1.000
_cell.length_b   1.000
_cell.length_c   1.000
_cell.angle_alpha   90.00
_cell.angle_beta   90.00
_cell.angle_gamma   90.00
#
_symmetry.space_group_name_H-M   'P 1'
#
loop_
_entity.id
_entity.type
_entity.pdbx_description
1 polymer ?
#
loop_
_entity_poly.entity_id
_entity_poly.type
_entity_poly.pdbx_seq_one_letter_code
_entity_poly.pdbx_strand_id
1 'polypeptide(L)'
;MKRKSLIWKWGSRCNPGVDPLCPMVSDEPIETDQDTREVKISSKGIVRMEVGRVERLSALSLVEQKVGELAHTLLASEPCVNVFVFGSRATGRSVPRSDIDLGVDLGHPISPEVLAALREAFDDLPILQRVDVVDFSSVDETFKAVALQKIKSIYERQAA
;
A
#
# COMPACT_ATOMS: atom_id res chain seq x y z
N MET A 1 12.37 5.12 -30.62
CA MET A 1 12.38 5.83 -29.33
C MET A 1 12.74 4.86 -28.20
N LYS A 2 13.84 5.13 -27.48
CA LYS A 2 14.28 4.33 -26.32
C LYS A 2 13.41 4.68 -25.12
N ARG A 3 12.62 3.72 -24.61
CA ARG A 3 11.88 3.88 -23.35
C ARG A 3 12.91 3.92 -22.22
N LYS A 4 13.08 5.08 -21.59
CA LYS A 4 13.88 5.20 -20.37
C LYS A 4 13.09 4.52 -19.26
N SER A 5 13.45 3.28 -18.96
CA SER A 5 13.01 2.57 -17.78
C SER A 5 13.60 3.30 -16.57
N LEU A 6 12.77 4.00 -15.80
CA LEU A 6 13.16 4.53 -14.49
C LEU A 6 13.25 3.33 -13.55
N ILE A 7 14.45 2.77 -13.47
CA ILE A 7 14.83 1.74 -12.51
C ILE A 7 15.09 2.50 -11.21
N TRP A 8 14.13 2.48 -10.29
CA TRP A 8 14.36 2.96 -8.94
C TRP A 8 15.42 2.05 -8.30
N LYS A 9 16.60 2.60 -8.01
CA LYS A 9 17.63 1.90 -7.23
C LYS A 9 17.14 1.85 -5.78
N TRP A 10 16.44 0.76 -5.45
CA TRP A 10 16.18 0.39 -4.07
C TRP A 10 17.49 -0.15 -3.50
N GLY A 11 18.19 0.69 -2.74
CA GLY A 11 19.56 0.44 -2.35
C GLY A 11 20.27 1.70 -1.90
N SER A 12 19.68 2.40 -0.93
CA SER A 12 20.41 3.37 -0.12
C SER A 12 19.97 3.15 1.32
N ARG A 13 20.79 2.35 2.01
CA ARG A 13 20.93 2.27 3.46
C ARG A 13 20.51 3.60 4.10
N CYS A 14 19.61 3.56 5.08
CA CYS A 14 19.31 4.73 5.91
C CYS A 14 20.63 5.22 6.52
N ASN A 15 21.15 6.34 6.00
CA ASN A 15 22.39 6.94 6.45
C ASN A 15 22.01 8.31 7.03
N PRO A 16 22.04 8.51 8.35
CA PRO A 16 21.66 9.78 8.94
C PRO A 16 22.75 10.81 8.63
N GLY A 17 22.39 11.81 7.84
CA GLY A 17 23.25 12.93 7.46
C GLY A 17 24.00 12.71 6.14
N VAL A 18 23.50 13.28 5.04
CA VAL A 18 24.10 14.45 4.35
C VAL A 18 23.25 14.85 3.12
N ASP A 19 22.95 16.14 3.11
CA ASP A 19 22.62 17.05 2.01
C ASP A 19 21.20 17.20 1.38
N PRO A 20 20.81 18.47 1.13
CA PRO A 20 19.49 18.89 0.67
C PRO A 20 19.45 19.06 -0.86
N LEU A 21 18.26 19.36 -1.38
CA LEU A 21 17.89 19.81 -2.74
C LEU A 21 17.04 18.78 -3.50
N CYS A 22 15.72 18.84 -3.26
CA CYS A 22 14.72 18.41 -4.22
C CYS A 22 14.03 19.66 -4.79
N PRO A 23 14.07 19.91 -6.12
CA PRO A 23 13.33 21.00 -6.71
C PRO A 23 11.84 20.64 -6.82
N MET A 24 11.01 21.61 -6.46
CA MET A 24 9.59 21.66 -6.74
C MET A 24 9.31 21.42 -8.23
N VAL A 25 8.30 20.61 -8.54
CA VAL A 25 7.57 20.69 -9.81
C VAL A 25 6.09 20.57 -9.55
N SER A 26 5.38 21.51 -10.17
CA SER A 26 4.05 21.98 -9.90
C SER A 26 2.95 21.18 -10.58
N ASP A 27 1.73 21.49 -10.13
CA ASP A 27 0.38 21.14 -10.58
C ASP A 27 0.18 21.06 -12.10
N GLU A 28 -0.76 20.19 -12.52
CA GLU A 28 -1.96 20.52 -13.33
C GLU A 28 -2.71 19.21 -13.76
N PRO A 29 -4.01 19.29 -14.14
CA PRO A 29 -5.07 18.42 -13.66
C PRO A 29 -5.44 17.27 -14.63
N ILE A 30 -6.07 16.22 -14.10
CA ILE A 30 -6.66 15.15 -14.92
C ILE A 30 -8.17 15.36 -15.02
N GLU A 31 -8.61 15.50 -16.28
CA GLU A 31 -9.97 15.71 -16.77
C GLU A 31 -11.04 14.83 -16.13
N THR A 32 -12.16 15.47 -15.80
CA THR A 32 -13.42 14.86 -15.42
C THR A 32 -14.14 14.32 -16.65
N ASP A 33 -14.34 13.00 -16.74
CA ASP A 33 -15.22 12.41 -17.75
C ASP A 33 -16.66 12.38 -17.23
N GLN A 34 -17.52 13.14 -17.89
CA GLN A 34 -18.96 13.21 -17.64
C GLN A 34 -19.66 12.12 -18.48
N ASP A 35 -20.12 11.05 -17.83
CA ASP A 35 -21.11 10.14 -18.44
C ASP A 35 -22.45 10.30 -17.72
N THR A 36 -23.23 11.30 -18.16
CA THR A 36 -24.63 11.44 -17.79
C THR A 36 -25.47 10.43 -18.56
N ARG A 37 -26.08 9.47 -17.87
CA ARG A 37 -27.18 8.67 -18.43
C ARG A 37 -28.46 8.88 -17.63
N GLU A 38 -29.42 9.53 -18.27
CA GLU A 38 -30.80 9.63 -17.82
C GLU A 38 -31.43 8.23 -17.69
N VAL A 39 -32.11 7.97 -16.57
CA VAL A 39 -32.95 6.78 -16.41
C VAL A 39 -34.39 7.21 -16.15
N LYS A 40 -35.26 6.90 -17.11
CA LYS A 40 -36.73 7.06 -17.01
C LYS A 40 -37.28 6.14 -15.93
N ILE A 41 -37.97 6.71 -14.94
CA ILE A 41 -38.64 5.96 -13.88
C ILE A 41 -40.08 5.68 -14.34
N SER A 42 -40.39 4.40 -14.58
CA SER A 42 -41.75 3.91 -14.81
C SER A 42 -42.39 3.51 -13.49
N SER A 43 -43.57 4.06 -13.22
CA SER A 43 -44.32 3.92 -11.99
C SER A 43 -45.01 2.56 -11.87
N LYS A 44 -44.55 1.72 -10.93
CA LYS A 44 -45.38 0.86 -10.06
C LYS A 44 -44.52 -0.01 -9.14
N GLY A 45 -44.69 0.20 -7.84
CA GLY A 45 -44.66 -0.87 -6.83
C GLY A 45 -43.32 -1.53 -6.55
N ILE A 46 -42.61 -0.98 -5.57
CA ILE A 46 -41.81 -1.60 -4.49
C ILE A 46 -40.91 -0.45 -4.01
N VAL A 47 -40.99 -0.10 -2.72
CA VAL A 47 -39.99 0.78 -2.12
C VAL A 47 -38.68 -0.01 -2.13
N ARG A 48 -37.86 0.19 -3.17
CA ARG A 48 -36.44 -0.17 -3.11
C ARG A 48 -35.87 0.71 -2.02
N MET A 49 -35.53 0.13 -0.87
CA MET A 49 -34.56 0.75 0.01
C MET A 49 -33.28 0.86 -0.83
N GLU A 50 -33.01 2.06 -1.34
CA GLU A 50 -31.71 2.39 -1.91
C GLU A 50 -30.74 2.28 -0.74
N VAL A 51 -30.03 1.14 -0.67
CA VAL A 51 -28.84 1.02 0.16
C VAL A 51 -27.94 2.13 -0.36
N GLY A 52 -27.86 3.22 0.42
CA GLY A 52 -27.03 4.36 0.13
C GLY A 52 -25.66 3.85 -0.32
N ARG A 53 -25.15 4.45 -1.38
CA ARG A 53 -23.86 4.15 -2.00
C ARG A 53 -22.78 4.13 -0.91
N VAL A 54 -22.58 2.99 -0.25
CA VAL A 54 -21.41 2.75 0.59
C VAL A 54 -20.28 2.76 -0.41
N GLU A 55 -19.46 3.80 -0.39
CA GLU A 55 -18.21 3.78 -1.14
C GLU A 55 -17.49 2.50 -0.74
N ARG A 56 -17.40 1.56 -1.68
CA ARG A 56 -16.87 0.24 -1.43
C ARG A 56 -15.38 0.41 -1.18
N LEU A 57 -14.99 0.58 0.09
CA LEU A 57 -13.59 0.60 0.46
C LEU A 57 -12.96 -0.69 -0.07
N SER A 58 -11.91 -0.52 -0.85
CA SER A 58 -11.15 -1.67 -1.33
C SER A 58 -10.43 -2.31 -0.14
N ALA A 59 -10.17 -3.62 -0.21
CA ALA A 59 -9.36 -4.28 0.81
C ALA A 59 -7.99 -3.60 0.97
N LEU A 60 -7.42 -3.13 -0.15
CA LEU A 60 -6.15 -2.42 -0.17
C LEU A 60 -6.23 -1.08 0.58
N SER A 61 -7.31 -0.30 0.43
CA SER A 61 -7.47 0.95 1.19
C SER A 61 -7.63 0.73 2.69
N LEU A 62 -8.25 -0.38 3.11
CA LEU A 62 -8.32 -0.74 4.53
C LEU A 62 -6.93 -1.12 5.09
N VAL A 63 -6.14 -1.85 4.30
CA VAL A 63 -4.75 -2.15 4.65
C VAL A 63 -3.92 -0.87 4.72
N GLU A 64 -4.03 0.04 3.75
CA GLU A 64 -3.32 1.33 3.75
C GLU A 64 -3.66 2.16 5.00
N GLN A 65 -4.94 2.22 5.37
CA GLN A 65 -5.38 2.90 6.59
C GLN A 65 -4.77 2.25 7.84
N LYS A 66 -4.81 0.91 7.92
CA LYS A 66 -4.29 0.17 9.07
C LYS A 66 -2.76 0.31 9.20
N VAL A 67 -2.03 0.32 8.09
CA VAL A 67 -0.59 0.59 8.08
C VAL A 67 -0.28 1.94 8.73
N GLY A 68 -1.03 2.99 8.41
CA GLY A 68 -0.84 4.30 9.03
C GLY A 68 -1.01 4.26 10.56
N GLU A 69 -2.05 3.58 11.04
CA GLU A 69 -2.28 3.39 12.48
C GLU A 69 -1.13 2.63 13.16
N LEU A 70 -0.69 1.52 12.57
CA LEU A 70 0.37 0.67 13.11
C LEU A 70 1.73 1.37 13.09
N ALA A 71 1.99 2.21 12.08
CA ALA A 71 3.20 3.02 12.00
C ALA A 71 3.33 4.02 13.17
N HIS A 72 2.22 4.51 13.70
CA HIS A 72 2.19 5.45 14.83
C HIS A 72 2.05 4.79 16.20
N THR A 73 1.84 3.46 16.24
CA THR A 73 1.65 2.71 17.49
C THR A 73 2.76 1.69 17.68
N LEU A 74 2.70 0.56 16.96
CA LEU A 74 3.67 -0.54 17.09
C LEU A 74 5.07 -0.17 16.58
N LEU A 75 5.17 0.71 15.59
CA LEU A 75 6.44 1.14 14.98
C LEU A 75 6.81 2.57 15.37
N ALA A 76 6.25 3.10 16.45
CA ALA A 76 6.47 4.48 16.88
C ALA A 76 7.94 4.75 17.27
N SER A 77 8.62 3.75 17.83
CA SER A 77 10.04 3.82 18.20
C SER A 77 10.98 3.72 17.00
N GLU A 78 10.48 3.33 15.84
CA GLU A 78 11.30 3.04 14.68
C GLU A 78 11.61 4.34 13.92
N PRO A 79 12.90 4.68 13.74
CA PRO A 79 13.31 5.94 13.11
C PRO A 79 13.02 5.93 11.61
N CYS A 80 13.09 4.77 10.97
CA CYS A 80 12.81 4.56 9.56
C CYS A 80 11.77 3.46 9.40
N VAL A 81 10.71 3.73 8.65
CA VAL A 81 9.65 2.76 8.37
C VAL A 81 9.27 2.85 6.91
N ASN A 82 9.47 1.77 6.18
CA ASN A 82 9.02 1.65 4.79
C ASN A 82 8.05 0.47 4.69
N VAL A 83 6.84 0.73 4.19
CA VAL A 83 5.81 -0.28 3.98
C VAL A 83 5.30 -0.21 2.57
N PHE A 84 5.28 -1.35 1.89
CA PHE A 84 4.88 -1.44 0.49
C PHE A 84 4.16 -2.76 0.21
N VAL A 85 3.24 -2.74 -0.75
CA VAL A 85 2.67 -3.96 -1.32
C VAL A 85 3.55 -4.43 -2.47
N PHE A 86 3.87 -5.71 -2.52
CA PHE A 86 4.62 -6.32 -3.60
C PHE A 86 3.83 -7.46 -4.25
N GLY A 87 4.48 -8.22 -5.14
CA GLY A 87 3.87 -9.43 -5.72
C GLY A 87 2.74 -9.15 -6.71
N SER A 88 1.78 -10.08 -6.77
CA SER A 88 0.75 -10.09 -7.83
C SER A 88 -0.13 -8.83 -7.82
N ARG A 89 -0.30 -8.20 -6.64
CA ARG A 89 -1.10 -6.99 -6.44
C ARG A 89 -0.43 -5.69 -6.83
N ALA A 90 0.88 -5.62 -6.76
CA ALA A 90 1.62 -4.46 -7.26
C ALA A 90 1.49 -4.28 -8.79
N THR A 91 1.02 -5.31 -9.52
CA THR A 91 1.00 -5.33 -10.99
C THR A 91 -0.36 -5.07 -11.64
N GLY A 92 -1.42 -4.85 -10.85
CA GLY A 92 -2.79 -4.65 -11.37
C GLY A 92 -3.42 -5.88 -12.04
N ARG A 93 -2.77 -7.06 -11.97
CA ARG A 93 -3.26 -8.34 -12.53
C ARG A 93 -3.80 -9.31 -11.46
N SER A 94 -4.01 -8.83 -10.25
CA SER A 94 -4.52 -9.66 -9.15
C SER A 94 -6.00 -9.98 -9.37
N VAL A 95 -6.36 -11.24 -9.17
CA VAL A 95 -7.77 -11.62 -9.04
C VAL A 95 -8.32 -11.11 -7.70
N PRO A 96 -9.62 -10.84 -7.58
CA PRO A 96 -10.21 -10.28 -6.36
C PRO A 96 -9.93 -11.08 -5.08
N ARG A 97 -9.58 -12.36 -5.21
CA ARG A 97 -9.32 -13.28 -4.10
C ARG A 97 -7.84 -13.57 -3.80
N SER A 98 -6.88 -12.96 -4.48
CA SER A 98 -5.45 -13.18 -4.14
C SER A 98 -5.14 -12.76 -2.70
N ASP A 99 -3.95 -13.07 -2.20
CA ASP A 99 -3.42 -12.56 -0.93
C ASP A 99 -2.67 -11.23 -1.13
N ILE A 100 -2.66 -10.38 -0.09
CA ILE A 100 -2.01 -9.07 -0.10
C ILE A 100 -0.61 -9.26 0.49
N ASP A 101 0.41 -9.27 -0.37
CA ASP A 101 1.80 -9.38 0.06
C ASP A 101 2.29 -8.00 0.54
N LEU A 102 2.52 -7.85 1.85
CA LEU A 102 2.93 -6.60 2.50
C LEU A 102 4.37 -6.72 3.01
N GLY A 103 5.25 -5.90 2.44
CA GLY A 103 6.64 -5.79 2.88
C GLY A 103 6.80 -4.67 3.90
N VAL A 104 7.49 -4.97 4.99
CA VAL A 104 7.91 -3.98 6.00
C VAL A 104 9.43 -3.98 6.07
N ASP A 105 10.04 -2.81 5.92
CA ASP A 105 11.47 -2.61 6.07
C ASP A 105 11.76 -1.48 7.08
N LEU A 106 12.45 -1.85 8.16
CA LEU A 106 12.90 -0.94 9.21
C LEU A 106 14.40 -0.63 9.10
N GLY A 107 15.11 -1.24 8.15
CA GLY A 107 16.58 -1.23 8.07
C GLY A 107 17.27 -2.17 9.07
N HIS A 108 16.51 -2.82 9.94
CA HIS A 108 16.94 -3.94 10.78
C HIS A 108 15.81 -4.97 10.93
N PRO A 109 16.12 -6.21 11.34
CA PRO A 109 15.10 -7.24 11.56
C PRO A 109 14.05 -6.79 12.57
N ILE A 110 12.79 -7.10 12.27
CA ILE A 110 11.65 -6.84 13.14
C ILE A 110 11.66 -7.89 14.25
N SER A 111 11.42 -7.49 15.50
CA SER A 111 11.31 -8.46 16.58
C SER A 111 10.14 -9.42 16.33
N PRO A 112 10.25 -10.71 16.70
CA PRO A 112 9.16 -11.67 16.49
C PRO A 112 7.84 -11.26 17.14
N GLU A 113 7.90 -10.58 18.29
CA GLU A 113 6.73 -10.06 19.01
C GLU A 113 6.02 -8.96 18.21
N VAL A 114 6.77 -7.98 17.68
CA VAL A 114 6.20 -6.91 16.85
C VAL A 114 5.66 -7.47 15.54
N LEU A 115 6.37 -8.41 14.91
CA LEU A 115 5.91 -9.06 13.68
C LEU A 115 4.60 -9.85 13.91
N ALA A 116 4.47 -10.53 15.05
CA ALA A 116 3.24 -11.23 15.41
C ALA A 116 2.08 -10.24 15.63
N ALA A 117 2.30 -9.15 16.36
CA ALA A 117 1.30 -8.12 16.59
C ALA A 117 0.86 -7.42 15.29
N LEU A 118 1.79 -7.17 14.36
CA LEU A 118 1.47 -6.65 13.03
C LEU A 118 0.53 -7.62 12.28
N ARG A 119 0.83 -8.91 12.28
CA ARG A 119 0.03 -9.93 11.59
C ARG A 119 -1.38 -10.03 12.17
N GLU A 120 -1.48 -10.09 13.50
CA GLU A 120 -2.77 -10.10 14.21
C GLU A 120 -3.62 -8.88 13.84
N ALA A 121 -3.01 -7.68 13.83
CA ALA A 121 -3.71 -6.46 13.49
C ALA A 121 -4.24 -6.40 12.03
N PHE A 122 -3.64 -7.15 11.10
CA PHE A 122 -4.15 -7.27 9.73
C PHE A 122 -5.17 -8.41 9.58
N ASP A 123 -5.03 -9.49 10.34
CA ASP A 123 -6.00 -10.58 10.36
C ASP A 123 -7.36 -10.13 10.92
N ASP A 124 -7.37 -9.12 11.80
CA ASP A 124 -8.58 -8.48 12.34
C ASP A 124 -9.31 -7.56 11.35
N LEU A 125 -8.75 -7.32 10.15
CA LEU A 125 -9.41 -6.47 9.16
C LEU A 125 -10.66 -7.15 8.57
N PRO A 126 -11.76 -6.40 8.34
CA PRO A 126 -12.98 -6.93 7.77
C PRO A 126 -12.87 -7.13 6.24
N ILE A 127 -11.84 -7.86 5.80
CA ILE A 127 -11.54 -8.15 4.40
C ILE A 127 -11.53 -9.67 4.15
N LEU A 128 -11.79 -10.09 2.92
CA LEU A 128 -11.82 -11.51 2.56
C LEU A 128 -10.43 -12.05 2.19
N GLN A 129 -9.50 -11.16 1.89
CA GLN A 129 -8.15 -11.47 1.46
C GLN A 129 -7.25 -11.61 2.68
N ARG A 130 -6.33 -12.58 2.66
CA ARG A 130 -5.27 -12.64 3.66
C ARG A 130 -4.23 -11.55 3.39
N VAL A 131 -3.62 -11.01 4.45
CA VAL A 131 -2.45 -10.15 4.36
C VAL A 131 -1.22 -10.95 4.81
N ASP A 132 -0.23 -11.10 3.93
CA ASP A 132 1.04 -11.74 4.28
C ASP A 132 2.08 -10.67 4.60
N VAL A 133 2.41 -10.54 5.89
CA VAL A 133 3.40 -9.56 6.36
C VAL A 133 4.79 -10.20 6.36
N VAL A 134 5.69 -9.59 5.60
CA VAL A 134 7.08 -10.04 5.41
C VAL A 134 8.05 -8.97 5.92
N ASP A 135 8.97 -9.39 6.80
CA ASP A 135 10.10 -8.57 7.24
C ASP A 135 11.20 -8.57 6.16
N PHE A 136 11.28 -7.48 5.41
CA PHE A 136 12.25 -7.31 4.33
C PHE A 136 13.68 -7.12 4.81
N SER A 137 13.92 -6.80 6.08
CA SER A 137 15.27 -6.75 6.62
C SER A 137 15.85 -8.16 6.87
N SER A 138 15.00 -9.19 6.97
CA SER A 138 15.41 -10.59 7.25
C SER A 138 15.44 -11.53 6.03
N VAL A 139 14.80 -11.16 4.91
CA VAL A 139 14.75 -11.99 3.70
C VAL A 139 16.07 -11.97 2.92
N ASP A 140 16.29 -13.02 2.13
CA ASP A 140 17.47 -13.13 1.30
C ASP A 140 17.46 -12.14 0.11
N GLU A 141 18.65 -11.84 -0.40
CA GLU A 141 18.84 -10.87 -1.48
C GLU A 141 18.19 -11.30 -2.80
N THR A 142 18.02 -12.59 -3.05
CA THR A 142 17.35 -13.08 -4.27
C THR A 142 15.86 -12.77 -4.20
N PHE A 143 15.24 -13.01 -3.04
CA PHE A 143 13.85 -12.64 -2.79
C PHE A 143 13.63 -11.13 -2.93
N LYS A 144 14.47 -10.30 -2.31
CA LYS A 144 14.41 -8.84 -2.45
C LYS A 144 14.46 -8.42 -3.92
N ALA A 145 15.42 -8.94 -4.68
CA ALA A 145 15.61 -8.59 -6.08
C ALA A 145 14.41 -8.92 -6.98
N VAL A 146 13.61 -9.93 -6.61
CA VAL A 146 12.37 -10.27 -7.32
C VAL A 146 11.20 -9.42 -6.84
N ALA A 147 11.00 -9.32 -5.53
CA ALA A 147 9.88 -8.60 -4.92
C ALA A 147 9.91 -7.10 -5.27
N LEU A 148 11.10 -6.48 -5.23
CA LEU A 148 11.29 -5.06 -5.48
C LEU A 148 11.11 -4.64 -6.94
N GLN A 149 10.98 -5.58 -7.88
CA GLN A 149 10.74 -5.24 -9.28
C GLN A 149 9.39 -4.54 -9.48
N LYS A 150 8.42 -4.84 -8.62
CA LYS A 150 7.04 -4.37 -8.69
C LYS A 150 6.52 -4.17 -7.28
N ILE A 151 6.54 -2.92 -6.85
CA ILE A 151 6.02 -2.51 -5.55
C ILE A 151 5.09 -1.30 -5.69
N LYS A 152 4.14 -1.19 -4.78
CA LYS A 152 3.37 0.01 -4.51
C LYS A 152 3.72 0.47 -3.09
N SER A 153 4.39 1.62 -2.96
CA SER A 153 4.63 2.22 -1.64
C SER A 153 3.30 2.65 -1.02
N ILE A 154 3.14 2.35 0.27
CA ILE A 154 1.94 2.68 1.07
C ILE A 154 2.29 3.67 2.18
N TYR A 155 3.44 3.47 2.82
CA TYR A 155 3.88 4.32 3.92
C TYR A 155 5.40 4.45 3.91
N GLU A 156 5.87 5.67 4.11
CA GLU A 156 7.30 5.95 4.23
C GLU A 156 7.52 6.99 5.34
N ARG A 157 8.43 6.66 6.25
CA ARG A 157 8.99 7.55 7.27
C ARG A 157 10.50 7.42 7.23
N GLN A 158 11.17 8.55 7.09
CA GLN A 158 12.62 8.65 7.16
C GLN A 158 13.00 9.38 8.46
N ALA A 159 14.14 9.00 9.04
CA ALA A 159 14.75 9.78 10.11
C ALA A 159 15.19 11.15 9.55
N ALA A 160 14.82 12.22 10.26
CA ALA A 160 15.25 13.59 9.94
C ALA A 160 16.74 13.82 10.24
#